data_AF-A0A7W0NT92-F1
#
_entry.id   AF-A0A7W0NT92-F1
#
_cell.length_a   1.000
_cell.length_b   1.000
_cell.length_c   1.000
_cell.angle_alpha   90.00
_cell.angle_beta   90.00
_cell.angle_gamma   90.00
#
_symmetry.space_group_name_H-M   'P 1'
#
loop_
_entity.id
_entity.type
_entity.pdbx_description
1 polymer ?
#
loop_
_entity_poly.entity_id
_entity_poly.type
_entity_poly.pdbx_seq_one_letter_code
_entity_poly.pdbx_strand_id
1 'polypeptide(L)' 'MSRLSSSTSHPGASVSGFYLSNPASHYFAVGKIESDQAQAYAARRGESLGEIERWLAPNLNYEASRD' A
#
# COMPACT_ATOMS: atom_id res chain seq x y z
N MET A 1 -3.66 -9.08 -19.77
CA MET A 1 -3.38 -7.87 -18.97
C MET A 1 -2.02 -8.07 -18.31
N SER A 2 -1.02 -7.24 -18.61
CA SER A 2 0.32 -7.36 -18.02
C SER A 2 0.56 -6.20 -17.05
N ARG A 3 1.20 -6.50 -15.92
CA ARG A 3 1.56 -5.52 -14.89
C ARG A 3 2.94 -4.98 -15.22
N LEU A 4 3.09 -3.66 -15.36
CA LEU A 4 4.42 -3.06 -15.41
C LEU A 4 5.07 -3.08 -14.02
N SER A 5 6.40 -2.98 -13.99
CA SER A 5 7.22 -2.90 -12.77
C SER A 5 6.73 -1.85 -11.75
N SER A 6 6.05 -0.80 -12.22
CA SER A 6 5.46 0.29 -11.42
C SER A 6 4.04 0.02 -10.88
N SER A 7 3.52 -1.22 -10.93
CA SER A 7 2.12 -1.54 -10.62
C SER A 7 1.08 -0.80 -11.48
N THR A 8 1.46 -0.40 -12.70
CA THR A 8 0.54 0.16 -13.69
C THR A 8 0.04 -0.94 -14.63
N SER A 9 -1.27 -1.02 -14.84
CA SER A 9 -1.88 -1.93 -15.82
C SER A 9 -1.70 -1.38 -17.24
N HIS A 10 -1.31 -2.24 -18.19
CA HIS A 10 -1.33 -1.94 -19.62
C HIS A 10 -2.38 -2.80 -20.33
N PRO A 11 -3.26 -2.22 -21.17
CA PRO A 11 -3.35 -0.81 -21.63
C PRO A 11 -3.92 0.15 -20.57
N GLY A 12 -3.70 1.47 -20.74
CA GLY A 12 -4.07 2.50 -19.77
C GLY A 12 -5.57 2.65 -19.47
N ALA A 13 -6.44 2.07 -20.29
CA ALA A 13 -7.87 1.92 -20.01
C ALA A 13 -8.14 0.64 -19.21
N SER A 14 -7.51 0.50 -18.04
CA SER A 14 -7.67 -0.66 -17.17
C SER A 14 -8.05 -0.22 -15.76
N VAL A 15 -9.10 -0.85 -15.23
CA VAL A 15 -9.60 -0.64 -13.87
C VAL A 15 -9.52 -1.96 -13.11
N SER A 16 -9.04 -1.93 -11.88
CA SER A 16 -8.98 -3.08 -10.98
C SER A 16 -9.26 -2.65 -9.55
N GLY A 17 -9.93 -3.49 -8.77
CA GLY A 17 -10.29 -3.22 -7.37
C GLY A 17 -10.97 -4.40 -6.70
N PHE A 18 -11.34 -4.23 -5.44
CA PHE A 18 -12.10 -5.22 -4.67
C PHE A 18 -13.59 -4.87 -4.64
N TYR A 19 -14.46 -5.88 -4.64
CA TYR A 19 -15.90 -5.71 -4.39
C TYR A 19 -16.20 -6.02 -2.92
N LEU A 20 -16.80 -5.06 -2.22
CA LEU A 20 -17.23 -5.19 -0.82
C LEU A 20 -18.76 -5.08 -0.77
N SER A 21 -19.45 -6.07 -0.18
CA SER A 21 -20.93 -6.15 -0.17
C SER A 21 -21.59 -5.69 1.12
N ASN A 22 -20.81 -5.35 2.16
CA ASN A 22 -21.36 -4.92 3.43
C ASN A 22 -22.01 -3.52 3.26
N PRO A 23 -23.28 -3.31 3.67
CA PRO A 23 -24.01 -2.06 3.47
C PRO A 23 -23.39 -0.84 4.19
N ALA A 24 -22.54 -1.06 5.19
CA ALA A 24 -21.79 0.01 5.86
C ALA A 24 -20.45 0.34 5.17
N SER A 25 -20.06 -0.39 4.12
CA SER A 25 -18.81 -0.16 3.40
C SER A 25 -18.85 1.19 2.68
N HIS A 26 -17.85 2.01 2.93
CA HIS A 26 -17.67 3.28 2.25
C HIS A 26 -16.18 3.55 2.06
N TYR A 27 -15.84 4.42 1.12
CA TYR A 27 -14.46 4.85 0.93
C TYR A 27 -14.03 5.77 2.07
N PHE A 28 -12.85 5.53 2.61
CA PHE A 28 -12.21 6.39 3.60
C PHE A 28 -10.71 6.48 3.32
N ALA A 29 -10.10 7.59 3.75
CA ALA A 29 -8.65 7.75 3.67
C ALA A 29 -7.98 6.99 4.82
N VAL A 30 -6.94 6.22 4.52
CA VAL A 30 -6.17 5.48 5.54
C VAL A 30 -5.42 6.44 6.47
N GLY A 31 -5.02 7.61 5.97
CA GLY A 31 -4.28 8.61 6.76
C GLY A 31 -2.79 8.28 6.90
N LYS A 32 -2.15 8.96 7.85
CA LYS A 32 -0.75 8.75 8.19
C LYS A 32 -0.59 7.53 9.10
N ILE A 33 0.43 6.72 8.85
CA ILE A 33 0.75 5.53 9.64
C ILE A 33 2.09 5.70 10.37
N GLU A 34 2.15 5.13 11.58
CA GLU A 34 3.33 5.12 12.44
C GLU A 34 4.23 3.90 12.14
N SER A 35 5.43 3.90 12.71
CA SER A 35 6.45 2.87 12.45
C SER A 35 6.05 1.47 12.93
N ASP A 36 5.27 1.39 14.00
CA ASP A 36 4.76 0.13 14.55
C ASP A 36 3.81 -0.57 13.55
N GLN A 37 2.93 0.20 12.90
CA GLN A 37 2.00 -0.30 11.89
C GLN A 37 2.75 -0.73 10.63
N ALA A 38 3.79 0.00 10.22
CA ALA A 38 4.63 -0.38 9.09
C ALA A 38 5.39 -1.70 9.36
N GLN A 39 5.96 -1.86 10.56
CA GLN A 39 6.64 -3.10 10.98
C GLN A 39 5.68 -4.29 11.03
N ALA A 40 4.49 -4.10 11.60
CA ALA A 40 3.47 -5.15 11.65
C ALA A 40 3.02 -5.56 10.23
N TYR A 41 2.92 -4.60 9.30
CA TYR A 41 2.56 -4.88 7.91
C TYR A 41 3.68 -5.61 7.16
N ALA A 42 4.94 -5.22 7.37
CA ALA A 42 6.11 -5.91 6.83
C ALA A 42 6.16 -7.37 7.29
N ALA A 43 5.97 -7.63 8.59
CA ALA A 43 5.91 -8.97 9.14
C ALA A 43 4.77 -9.82 8.55
N ARG A 44 3.59 -9.24 8.32
CA ARG A 44 2.44 -9.94 7.72
C ARG A 44 2.66 -10.29 6.24
N ARG A 45 3.42 -9.47 5.53
CA ARG A 45 3.77 -9.70 4.12
C ARG A 45 5.02 -10.54 3.92
N GLY A 46 5.85 -10.67 4.95
CA GLY A 46 7.16 -11.35 4.84
C GLY A 46 8.17 -10.55 4.01
N GLU A 47 8.03 -9.22 3.98
CA GLU A 47 8.91 -8.31 3.25
C GLU A 47 9.74 -7.47 4.21
N SER A 48 10.84 -6.88 3.71
CA SER A 48 11.67 -6.00 4.53
C SER A 48 10.95 -4.70 4.88
N LEU A 49 11.27 -4.11 6.04
CA LEU A 49 10.70 -2.83 6.44
C LEU A 49 10.99 -1.73 5.41
N GLY A 50 12.22 -1.67 4.89
CA GLY A 50 12.61 -0.68 3.87
C GLY A 50 11.82 -0.83 2.55
N GLU A 51 11.46 -2.04 2.13
CA GLU A 51 10.59 -2.24 0.96
C GLU A 51 9.17 -1.73 1.20
N ILE A 52 8.61 -2.02 2.38
CA ILE A 52 7.29 -1.52 2.78
C ILE A 52 7.28 0.00 2.86
N GLU A 53 8.29 0.60 3.49
CA GLU A 53 8.43 2.05 3.60
C GLU A 53 8.57 2.71 2.23
N ARG A 54 9.27 2.07 1.28
CA ARG A 54 9.33 2.55 -0.11
C ARG A 54 7.94 2.57 -0.77
N TRP A 55 7.13 1.53 -0.58
CA TRP A 55 5.78 1.44 -1.16
C TRP A 55 4.78 2.38 -0.47
N LEU A 56 4.93 2.59 0.84
CA LEU A 56 4.03 3.38 1.67
C LEU A 56 4.53 4.81 1.92
N ALA A 57 5.61 5.24 1.28
CA ALA A 57 6.26 6.54 1.51
C ALA A 57 5.29 7.75 1.60
N PRO A 58 4.24 7.88 0.77
CA PRO A 58 3.29 9.00 0.89
C PRO A 58 2.49 9.00 2.22
N ASN A 59 2.32 7.84 2.83
CA ASN A 59 1.47 7.61 4.00
C ASN A 59 2.25 7.49 5.32
N LEU A 60 3.59 7.54 5.33
CA LEU A 60 4.36 7.50 6.58
C LEU A 60 4.23 8.82 7.35
N ASN A 61 4.12 8.73 8.68
CA ASN A 61 4.16 9.88 9.60
C ASN A 61 5.55 10.16 10.19
N TYR A 62 6.54 9.35 9.81
CA TYR A 62 7.90 9.39 10.32
C TYR A 62 8.90 9.35 9.16
N GLU A 63 10.15 9.71 9.43
CA GLU A 63 11.19 9.57 8.42
C GLU A 63 11.63 8.10 8.35
N ALA A 64 11.49 7.50 7.16
CA ALA A 64 12.04 6.18 6.91
C ALA A 64 13.57 6.24 6.97
N SER A 65 14.17 5.44 7.86
CA SER A 65 15.62 5.28 7.93
C SER A 65 16.10 4.64 6.63
N ARG A 66 16.75 5.43 5.78
CA ARG A 66 17.44 4.94 4.58
C ARG A 66 18.77 4.33 5.00
N ASP A 67 18.81 3.01 5.19
CA ASP A 67 20.05 2.23 5.16
C ASP A 67 20.50 1.98 3.71
#